data_AF-A0A2D4SSX1-F1
#
_entry.id   AF-A0A2D4SSX1-F1
#
_cell.length_a   1.000
_cell.length_b   1.000
_cell.length_c   1.000
_cell.angle_alpha   90.00
_cell.angle_beta   90.00
_cell.angle_gamma   90.00
#
_symmetry.space_group_name_H-M   'P 1'
#
loop_
_entity.id
_entity.type
_entity.pdbx_description
1 polymer ?
#
loop_
_entity_poly.entity_id
_entity_poly.type
_entity_poly.pdbx_seq_one_letter_code
_entity_poly.pdbx_strand_id
1 'polypeptide(L)'
;MFSCAQEEDIYAYLGEDIYVDTSVHSNILREFSFFGTDEDGFAYGFDLDGRVSPDGEEESCGHGDLESPDGVVGIDNQLAKIWTLIEPVAGSIAQDLLQGSINEGRVLLALEIVGADSLEQSSDVNLRIFTAQGDPDIGTLGVIAPNQTFSINTQADFVEVEGVSINNGRVQVGPIDFGMPLDILELQTTLNIKKGSFDFMIHEDGTFHGYMGGAISVSEFLTDIKNTDAAEEAALVEALFINNADMGFESGDCDLFSLAFSFSGTSAFIVRTNNME
;
A
#
# COMPACT_ATOMS: atom_id res chain seq x y z
N MET A 1 -44.98 6.86 25.90
CA MET A 1 -44.16 7.54 24.88
C MET A 1 -43.06 6.57 24.51
N PHE A 2 -43.29 5.77 23.46
CA PHE A 2 -42.25 4.92 22.91
C PHE A 2 -41.42 5.80 21.98
N SER A 3 -40.16 5.98 22.33
CA SER A 3 -39.16 6.62 21.49
C SER A 3 -38.83 5.66 20.37
N CYS A 4 -39.18 6.01 19.12
CA CYS A 4 -38.56 5.40 17.97
C CYS A 4 -37.12 5.93 17.92
N ALA A 5 -36.15 5.15 18.41
CA ALA A 5 -34.81 5.28 17.89
C ALA A 5 -34.91 4.94 16.39
N GLN A 6 -34.65 5.89 15.51
CA GLN A 6 -34.49 5.60 14.10
C GLN A 6 -33.25 4.70 14.01
N GLU A 7 -33.39 3.50 13.44
CA GLU A 7 -32.24 2.79 12.88
C GLU A 7 -31.59 3.79 11.91
N GLU A 8 -30.34 4.17 12.17
CA GLU A 8 -29.57 4.95 11.20
C GLU A 8 -29.50 4.11 9.93
N ASP A 9 -29.85 4.70 8.78
CA ASP A 9 -29.78 4.01 7.50
C ASP A 9 -28.31 3.66 7.22
N ILE A 10 -27.94 2.40 7.46
CA ILE A 10 -26.60 1.81 7.23
C ILE A 10 -26.22 1.85 5.74
N TYR A 11 -27.21 2.04 4.86
CA TYR A 11 -27.00 2.08 3.41
C TYR A 11 -27.66 3.30 2.79
N ALA A 12 -26.91 4.00 1.94
CA ALA A 12 -27.43 5.04 1.05
C ALA A 12 -27.58 4.47 -0.38
N TYR A 13 -28.82 4.31 -0.85
CA TYR A 13 -29.10 3.79 -2.18
C TYR A 13 -29.05 4.90 -3.25
N LEU A 14 -28.25 4.68 -4.29
CA LEU A 14 -28.09 5.55 -5.46
C LEU A 14 -28.91 5.08 -6.68
N GLY A 15 -29.60 3.95 -6.54
CA GLY A 15 -30.44 3.31 -7.54
C GLY A 15 -31.11 2.06 -6.96
N GLU A 16 -31.77 1.24 -7.80
CA GLU A 16 -32.44 0.02 -7.33
C GLU A 16 -31.45 -1.00 -6.75
N ASP A 17 -30.27 -1.13 -7.35
CA ASP A 17 -29.26 -2.12 -6.97
C ASP A 17 -27.92 -1.52 -6.52
N ILE A 18 -27.82 -0.19 -6.47
CA ILE A 18 -26.56 0.52 -6.20
C ILE A 18 -26.65 1.18 -4.84
N TYR A 19 -25.67 0.91 -3.97
CA TYR A 19 -25.64 1.47 -2.63
C TYR A 19 -24.23 1.80 -2.16
N VAL A 20 -24.15 2.65 -1.14
CA VAL A 20 -22.96 2.93 -0.34
C VAL A 20 -23.26 2.49 1.08
N ASP A 21 -22.36 1.74 1.70
CA ASP A 21 -22.41 1.45 3.13
C ASP A 21 -21.92 2.68 3.89
N THR A 22 -22.79 3.30 4.68
CA THR A 22 -22.51 4.52 5.44
C THR A 22 -21.96 4.22 6.83
N SER A 23 -21.94 2.95 7.24
CA SER A 23 -21.37 2.50 8.52
C SER A 23 -19.87 2.18 8.43
N VAL A 24 -19.29 2.25 7.23
CA VAL A 24 -17.86 2.02 6.99
C VAL A 24 -17.15 3.34 6.70
N HIS A 25 -15.93 3.45 7.21
CA HIS A 25 -15.03 4.53 6.81
C HIS A 25 -14.22 4.04 5.62
N SER A 26 -14.53 4.55 4.43
CA SER A 26 -13.77 4.24 3.22
C SER A 26 -12.80 5.37 2.89
N ASN A 27 -11.60 4.97 2.47
CA ASN A 27 -10.53 5.88 2.11
C ASN A 27 -9.90 5.42 0.80
N ILE A 28 -9.44 6.38 0.00
CA ILE A 28 -8.65 6.13 -1.20
C ILE A 28 -7.26 6.71 -1.01
N LEU A 29 -6.27 5.92 -1.38
CA LEU A 29 -4.88 6.35 -1.41
C LEU A 29 -4.69 7.25 -2.63
N ARG A 30 -4.07 8.42 -2.44
CA ARG A 30 -3.96 9.47 -3.47
C ARG A 30 -2.52 9.83 -3.84
N GLU A 31 -1.56 9.45 -3.00
CA GLU A 31 -0.13 9.67 -3.21
C GLU A 31 0.65 8.47 -2.67
N PHE A 32 1.60 7.98 -3.47
CA PHE A 32 2.65 7.07 -3.04
C PHE A 32 3.97 7.78 -3.19
N SER A 33 4.87 7.70 -2.22
CA SER A 33 6.24 8.20 -2.38
C SER A 33 7.26 7.17 -1.94
N PHE A 34 8.24 6.96 -2.82
CA PHE A 34 9.48 6.30 -2.47
C PHE A 34 10.25 7.16 -1.48
N PHE A 35 10.95 6.53 -0.55
CA PHE A 35 11.84 7.23 0.36
C PHE A 35 13.12 6.43 0.54
N GLY A 36 14.23 7.15 0.73
CA GLY A 36 15.54 6.57 0.98
C GLY A 36 15.81 6.45 2.48
N THR A 37 17.05 6.11 2.78
CA THR A 37 17.62 6.31 4.12
C THR A 37 17.77 7.81 4.41
N ASP A 38 17.60 8.22 5.66
CA ASP A 38 17.91 9.58 6.09
C ASP A 38 19.43 9.85 6.17
N GLU A 39 19.81 11.05 6.63
CA GLU A 39 21.22 11.49 6.71
C GLU A 39 22.05 10.66 7.69
N ASP A 40 21.41 10.04 8.69
CA ASP A 40 22.04 9.17 9.69
C ASP A 40 22.03 7.69 9.27
N GLY A 41 21.37 7.37 8.14
CA GLY A 41 21.29 6.02 7.58
C GLY A 41 20.06 5.23 8.04
N PHE A 42 19.10 5.86 8.73
CA PHE A 42 17.89 5.19 9.18
C PHE A 42 16.84 5.11 8.07
N ALA A 43 15.97 4.11 8.12
CA ALA A 43 14.86 3.96 7.16
C ALA A 43 13.56 3.52 7.84
N TYR A 44 12.44 4.04 7.34
CA TYR A 44 11.13 3.47 7.67
C TYR A 44 10.95 2.13 6.97
N GLY A 45 10.22 1.21 7.58
CA GLY A 45 9.99 -0.13 7.05
C GLY A 45 9.51 -1.06 8.15
N PHE A 46 9.70 -2.36 7.94
CA PHE A 46 9.25 -3.40 8.87
C PHE A 46 10.33 -4.47 9.01
N ASP A 47 10.37 -5.11 10.17
CA ASP A 47 11.08 -6.36 10.38
C ASP A 47 10.20 -7.50 9.85
N LEU A 48 10.59 -8.06 8.70
CA LEU A 48 9.84 -9.03 7.91
C LEU A 48 10.26 -10.48 8.20
N ASP A 49 11.40 -10.70 8.88
CA ASP A 49 11.89 -12.05 9.19
C ASP A 49 12.23 -12.30 10.68
N GLY A 50 12.11 -11.28 11.52
CA GLY A 50 12.35 -11.33 12.95
C GLY A 50 13.82 -11.32 13.34
N ARG A 51 14.71 -10.83 12.45
CA ARG A 51 16.16 -10.91 12.63
C ARG A 51 16.81 -9.52 12.59
N VAL A 52 18.08 -9.52 12.95
CA VAL A 52 18.97 -8.37 12.78
C VAL A 52 20.21 -8.88 12.07
N SER A 53 20.25 -8.70 10.76
CA SER A 53 21.27 -9.20 9.85
C SER A 53 22.36 -8.14 9.68
N PRO A 54 23.65 -8.45 9.94
CA PRO A 54 24.74 -7.52 9.66
C PRO A 54 25.08 -7.49 8.15
N ASP A 55 25.67 -6.38 7.71
CA ASP A 55 26.21 -6.29 6.35
C ASP A 55 27.20 -7.42 6.03
N GLY A 56 27.05 -8.02 4.86
CA GLY A 56 27.88 -9.14 4.41
C GLY A 56 27.47 -10.51 4.95
N GLU A 57 26.36 -10.63 5.69
CA GLU A 57 25.81 -11.93 6.08
C GLU A 57 25.32 -12.71 4.85
N GLU A 58 25.62 -14.01 4.79
CA GLU A 58 25.24 -14.87 3.66
C GLU A 58 23.73 -15.06 3.56
N GLU A 59 23.04 -15.21 4.70
CA GLU A 59 21.59 -15.46 4.75
C GLU A 59 20.74 -14.24 4.36
N SER A 60 21.32 -13.03 4.33
CA SER A 60 20.70 -11.81 3.81
C SER A 60 21.30 -11.36 2.47
N CYS A 61 22.00 -12.28 1.78
CA CYS A 61 22.68 -12.03 0.51
C CYS A 61 23.63 -10.83 0.53
N GLY A 62 24.24 -10.59 1.69
CA GLY A 62 25.21 -9.53 1.93
C GLY A 62 24.60 -8.18 2.28
N HIS A 63 23.27 -8.07 2.37
CA HIS A 63 22.57 -6.84 2.70
C HIS A 63 22.18 -6.85 4.18
N GLY A 64 22.75 -5.96 4.99
CA GLY A 64 22.36 -5.88 6.41
C GLY A 64 21.03 -5.17 6.61
N ASP A 65 20.36 -5.41 7.72
CA ASP A 65 19.11 -4.74 8.04
C ASP A 65 19.37 -3.28 8.45
N LEU A 66 18.33 -2.46 8.34
CA LEU A 66 18.36 -1.06 8.73
C LEU A 66 17.86 -0.88 10.17
N GLU A 67 18.06 0.32 10.70
CA GLU A 67 17.41 0.79 11.91
C GLU A 67 16.42 1.90 11.52
N SER A 68 15.29 1.97 12.20
CA SER A 68 14.30 3.03 11.98
C SER A 68 14.66 4.30 12.76
N PRO A 69 14.13 5.48 12.39
CA PRO A 69 14.38 6.72 13.12
C PRO A 69 13.94 6.70 14.60
N ASP A 70 13.02 5.80 14.99
CA ASP A 70 12.58 5.58 16.36
C ASP A 70 13.36 4.48 17.11
N GLY A 71 14.42 3.93 16.50
CA GLY A 71 15.35 2.99 17.11
C GLY A 71 14.93 1.53 17.05
N VAL A 72 14.01 1.17 16.15
CA VAL A 72 13.67 -0.24 15.86
C VAL A 72 14.75 -0.81 14.94
N VAL A 73 15.38 -1.89 15.37
CA VAL A 73 16.41 -2.60 14.59
C VAL A 73 15.79 -3.74 13.79
N GLY A 74 16.48 -4.19 12.74
CA GLY A 74 16.00 -5.32 11.92
C GLY A 74 15.06 -4.88 10.80
N ILE A 75 15.13 -3.63 10.34
CA ILE A 75 14.24 -3.14 9.30
C ILE A 75 14.69 -3.64 7.92
N ASP A 76 13.86 -4.48 7.32
CA ASP A 76 13.97 -4.91 5.92
C ASP A 76 13.39 -3.83 5.00
N ASN A 77 14.25 -3.01 4.41
CA ASN A 77 13.87 -2.07 3.36
C ASN A 77 15.05 -1.79 2.41
N GLN A 78 15.39 -2.79 1.61
CA GLN A 78 16.49 -2.69 0.66
C GLN A 78 16.21 -1.66 -0.45
N LEU A 79 14.94 -1.42 -0.78
CA LEU A 79 14.55 -0.32 -1.66
C LEU A 79 15.03 1.04 -1.13
N ALA A 80 14.99 1.31 0.18
CA ALA A 80 15.46 2.58 0.72
C ALA A 80 16.94 2.83 0.41
N LYS A 81 17.80 1.81 0.57
CA LYS A 81 19.24 1.94 0.26
C LYS A 81 19.48 2.26 -1.22
N ILE A 82 18.74 1.58 -2.10
CA ILE A 82 18.85 1.79 -3.55
C ILE A 82 18.30 3.16 -3.92
N TRP A 83 17.14 3.53 -3.36
CA TRP A 83 16.47 4.80 -3.63
C TRP A 83 17.38 5.98 -3.31
N THR A 84 18.08 5.95 -2.18
CA THR A 84 19.09 6.98 -1.81
C THR A 84 20.13 7.21 -2.91
N LEU A 85 20.50 6.17 -3.68
CA LEU A 85 21.48 6.28 -4.76
C LEU A 85 20.88 6.81 -6.08
N ILE A 86 19.62 6.47 -6.37
CA ILE A 86 18.99 6.78 -7.66
C ILE A 86 18.11 8.03 -7.63
N GLU A 87 17.62 8.44 -6.46
CA GLU A 87 16.74 9.60 -6.27
C GLU A 87 17.30 10.87 -6.94
N PRO A 88 18.60 11.24 -6.81
CA PRO A 88 19.11 12.47 -7.41
C PRO A 88 19.05 12.51 -8.93
N VAL A 89 18.90 11.35 -9.59
CA VAL A 89 18.92 11.21 -11.05
C VAL A 89 17.53 10.92 -11.61
N ALA A 90 16.72 10.11 -10.91
CA ALA A 90 15.46 9.58 -11.42
C ALA A 90 14.25 9.84 -10.51
N GLY A 91 14.45 10.39 -9.30
CA GLY A 91 13.42 10.47 -8.27
C GLY A 91 12.16 11.22 -8.71
N SER A 92 12.31 12.42 -9.27
CA SER A 92 11.16 13.21 -9.71
C SER A 92 10.38 12.54 -10.85
N ILE A 93 11.08 11.89 -11.79
CA ILE A 93 10.45 11.25 -12.95
C ILE A 93 9.62 10.06 -12.49
N ALA A 94 10.18 9.18 -11.65
CA ALA A 94 9.47 8.02 -11.13
C ALA A 94 8.26 8.43 -10.28
N GLN A 95 8.42 9.48 -9.45
CA GLN A 95 7.34 10.03 -8.64
C GLN A 95 6.21 10.62 -9.50
N ASP A 96 6.55 11.41 -10.52
CA ASP A 96 5.56 12.03 -11.42
C ASP A 96 4.79 10.97 -12.24
N LEU A 97 5.47 9.92 -12.69
CA LEU A 97 4.84 8.81 -13.42
C LEU A 97 3.83 8.06 -12.56
N LEU A 98 4.22 7.70 -11.32
CA LEU A 98 3.33 7.02 -10.39
C LEU A 98 2.15 7.90 -10.01
N GLN A 99 2.40 9.18 -9.71
CA GLN A 99 1.33 10.13 -9.39
C GLN A 99 0.38 10.34 -10.57
N GLY A 100 0.89 10.37 -11.81
CA GLY A 100 0.10 10.41 -13.02
C GLY A 100 -0.87 9.24 -13.10
N SER A 101 -0.39 8.02 -12.88
CA SER A 101 -1.22 6.81 -12.91
C SER A 101 -2.27 6.75 -11.80
N ILE A 102 -1.98 7.28 -10.62
CA ILE A 102 -2.99 7.43 -9.54
C ILE A 102 -4.07 8.43 -9.97
N ASN A 103 -3.65 9.61 -10.45
CA ASN A 103 -4.56 10.67 -10.86
C ASN A 103 -5.43 10.27 -12.07
N GLU A 104 -4.94 9.37 -12.92
CA GLU A 104 -5.66 8.83 -14.07
C GLU A 104 -6.51 7.59 -13.72
N GLY A 105 -6.58 7.21 -12.44
CA GLY A 105 -7.42 6.10 -11.96
C GLY A 105 -6.89 4.70 -12.29
N ARG A 106 -5.65 4.57 -12.79
CA ARG A 106 -5.04 3.28 -13.13
C ARG A 106 -4.43 2.58 -11.92
N VAL A 107 -3.99 3.35 -10.93
CA VAL A 107 -3.47 2.85 -9.65
C VAL A 107 -4.35 3.40 -8.53
N LEU A 108 -5.35 2.62 -8.12
CA LEU A 108 -6.30 3.00 -7.06
C LEU A 108 -6.34 1.91 -5.99
N LEU A 109 -5.70 2.16 -4.86
CA LEU A 109 -5.80 1.31 -3.67
C LEU A 109 -6.73 1.96 -2.65
N ALA A 110 -7.72 1.21 -2.17
CA ALA A 110 -8.66 1.65 -1.17
C ALA A 110 -8.47 0.88 0.13
N LEU A 111 -8.78 1.56 1.24
CA LEU A 111 -8.86 1.00 2.57
C LEU A 111 -10.27 1.23 3.11
N GLU A 112 -10.84 0.24 3.79
CA GLU A 112 -12.08 0.43 4.56
C GLU A 112 -11.92 -0.06 5.98
N ILE A 113 -12.36 0.76 6.92
CA ILE A 113 -12.47 0.40 8.33
C ILE A 113 -13.94 0.16 8.64
N VAL A 114 -14.25 -1.07 9.06
CA VAL A 114 -15.60 -1.55 9.35
C VAL A 114 -15.76 -1.75 10.84
N GLY A 115 -16.85 -1.25 11.40
CA GLY A 115 -17.18 -1.42 12.83
C GLY A 115 -16.40 -0.50 13.77
N ALA A 116 -15.79 0.57 13.28
CA ALA A 116 -15.16 1.57 14.13
C ALA A 116 -16.22 2.48 14.78
N ASP A 117 -16.16 2.62 16.11
CA ASP A 117 -16.96 3.61 16.84
C ASP A 117 -16.37 5.03 16.68
N SER A 118 -15.04 5.12 16.56
CA SER A 118 -14.33 6.35 16.24
C SER A 118 -13.00 6.08 15.53
N LEU A 119 -12.56 7.04 14.71
CA LEU A 119 -11.24 6.99 14.07
C LEU A 119 -10.09 7.38 15.02
N GLU A 120 -10.37 7.87 16.22
CA GLU A 120 -9.33 8.13 17.23
C GLU A 120 -9.03 6.88 18.07
N GLN A 121 -10.08 6.20 18.53
CA GLN A 121 -9.95 5.00 19.37
C GLN A 121 -11.08 4.03 19.05
N SER A 122 -10.71 2.85 18.56
CA SER A 122 -11.61 1.71 18.35
C SER A 122 -10.85 0.41 18.56
N SER A 123 -11.54 -0.62 19.04
CA SER A 123 -10.99 -1.97 19.18
C SER A 123 -11.86 -2.94 18.41
N ASP A 124 -11.27 -3.99 17.86
CA ASP A 124 -12.00 -5.06 17.17
C ASP A 124 -12.71 -4.58 15.89
N VAL A 125 -11.99 -3.83 15.06
CA VAL A 125 -12.48 -3.39 13.74
C VAL A 125 -11.95 -4.30 12.65
N ASN A 126 -12.64 -4.37 11.51
CA ASN A 126 -12.11 -5.02 10.32
C ASN A 126 -11.48 -3.98 9.39
N LEU A 127 -10.25 -4.24 8.95
CA LEU A 127 -9.61 -3.47 7.88
C LEU A 127 -9.74 -4.25 6.58
N ARG A 128 -10.23 -3.61 5.53
CA ARG A 128 -10.28 -4.14 4.17
C ARG A 128 -9.34 -3.37 3.27
N ILE A 129 -8.63 -4.08 2.41
CA ILE A 129 -7.68 -3.52 1.44
C ILE A 129 -8.03 -4.10 0.08
N PHE A 130 -8.22 -3.25 -0.92
CA PHE A 130 -8.58 -3.69 -2.26
C PHE A 130 -8.26 -2.65 -3.31
N THR A 131 -8.11 -3.11 -4.55
CA THR A 131 -8.04 -2.23 -5.71
C THR A 131 -9.42 -1.66 -6.01
N ALA A 132 -9.51 -0.34 -6.08
CA ALA A 132 -10.70 0.38 -6.52
C ALA A 132 -10.62 0.68 -8.03
N GLN A 133 -11.74 1.13 -8.58
CA GLN A 133 -11.86 1.59 -9.96
C GLN A 133 -12.76 2.83 -10.04
N GLY A 134 -12.43 3.75 -10.93
CA GLY A 134 -13.15 4.99 -11.18
C GLY A 134 -12.25 6.03 -11.83
N ASP A 135 -12.84 7.14 -12.25
CA ASP A 135 -12.14 8.27 -12.86
C ASP A 135 -12.00 9.39 -11.81
N PRO A 136 -10.81 9.62 -11.22
CA PRO A 136 -10.65 10.60 -10.16
C PRO A 136 -10.72 12.05 -10.66
N ASP A 137 -11.50 12.89 -9.98
CA ASP A 137 -11.37 14.34 -10.08
C ASP A 137 -10.15 14.83 -9.31
N ILE A 138 -9.32 15.66 -9.94
CA ILE A 138 -8.09 16.19 -9.35
C ILE A 138 -8.34 17.56 -8.76
N GLY A 139 -8.00 17.71 -7.48
CA GLY A 139 -8.13 18.96 -6.74
C GLY A 139 -7.07 20.00 -7.13
N THR A 140 -7.17 21.18 -6.53
CA THR A 140 -6.22 22.29 -6.78
C THR A 140 -4.78 22.00 -6.34
N LEU A 141 -4.57 20.94 -5.55
CA LEU A 141 -3.26 20.50 -5.09
C LEU A 141 -2.61 19.45 -6.03
N GLY A 142 -3.25 19.09 -7.15
CA GLY A 142 -2.69 18.12 -8.09
C GLY A 142 -2.84 16.65 -7.68
N VAL A 143 -3.68 16.38 -6.68
CA VAL A 143 -3.99 15.03 -6.17
C VAL A 143 -5.51 14.80 -6.17
N ILE A 144 -5.93 13.54 -6.03
CA ILE A 144 -7.35 13.15 -5.93
C ILE A 144 -8.09 14.01 -4.89
N ALA A 145 -9.20 14.63 -5.30
CA ALA A 145 -10.06 15.41 -4.42
C ALA A 145 -10.80 14.51 -3.40
N PRO A 146 -11.06 14.99 -2.17
CA PRO A 146 -11.72 14.20 -1.12
C PRO A 146 -13.18 13.89 -1.45
N ASN A 147 -13.74 12.87 -0.78
CA ASN A 147 -15.17 12.52 -0.78
C ASN A 147 -15.74 12.14 -2.16
N GLN A 148 -14.90 11.58 -3.02
CA GLN A 148 -15.31 11.04 -4.31
C GLN A 148 -15.85 9.62 -4.19
N THR A 149 -16.52 9.17 -5.24
CA THR A 149 -17.14 7.85 -5.30
C THR A 149 -16.37 6.93 -6.23
N PHE A 150 -16.00 5.75 -5.74
CA PHE A 150 -15.32 4.70 -6.49
C PHE A 150 -16.09 3.39 -6.39
N SER A 151 -15.74 2.41 -7.22
CA SER A 151 -16.25 1.04 -7.12
C SER A 151 -15.12 0.08 -6.77
N ILE A 152 -15.46 -1.09 -6.23
CA ILE A 152 -14.49 -2.18 -6.03
C ILE A 152 -14.12 -2.77 -7.40
N ASN A 153 -12.84 -3.03 -7.65
CA ASN A 153 -12.41 -3.88 -8.76
C ASN A 153 -12.56 -5.35 -8.35
N THR A 154 -13.64 -6.00 -8.77
CA THR A 154 -13.95 -7.39 -8.39
C THR A 154 -13.06 -8.45 -9.03
N GLN A 155 -12.15 -8.06 -9.93
CA GLN A 155 -11.17 -8.95 -10.55
C GLN A 155 -9.81 -8.91 -9.84
N ALA A 156 -9.62 -7.96 -8.91
CA ALA A 156 -8.38 -7.82 -8.15
C ALA A 156 -8.50 -8.49 -6.77
N ASP A 157 -7.35 -8.63 -6.11
CA ASP A 157 -7.28 -9.15 -4.76
C ASP A 157 -8.04 -8.27 -3.76
N PHE A 158 -8.63 -8.94 -2.79
CA PHE A 158 -9.34 -8.35 -1.67
C PHE A 158 -8.81 -8.98 -0.39
N VAL A 159 -8.32 -8.14 0.52
CA VAL A 159 -7.78 -8.56 1.82
C VAL A 159 -8.69 -8.03 2.91
N GLU A 160 -9.07 -8.88 3.86
CA GLU A 160 -9.78 -8.49 5.07
C GLU A 160 -9.00 -8.98 6.28
N VAL A 161 -8.78 -8.08 7.24
CA VAL A 161 -8.08 -8.34 8.50
C VAL A 161 -9.01 -8.01 9.64
N GLU A 162 -9.35 -9.01 10.43
CA GLU A 162 -10.22 -8.87 11.60
C GLU A 162 -9.43 -8.50 12.86
N GLY A 163 -10.11 -7.92 13.86
CA GLY A 163 -9.53 -7.69 15.18
C GLY A 163 -8.50 -6.55 15.24
N VAL A 164 -8.49 -5.66 14.24
CA VAL A 164 -7.59 -4.51 14.18
C VAL A 164 -7.98 -3.51 15.27
N SER A 165 -7.00 -2.78 15.80
CA SER A 165 -7.22 -1.73 16.78
C SER A 165 -6.72 -0.39 16.26
N ILE A 166 -7.48 0.66 16.54
CA ILE A 166 -7.12 2.06 16.31
C ILE A 166 -6.77 2.66 17.66
N ASN A 167 -5.55 3.15 17.82
CA ASN A 167 -5.05 3.71 19.07
C ASN A 167 -4.50 5.12 18.83
N ASN A 168 -5.20 6.15 19.33
CA ASN A 168 -4.91 7.56 19.05
C ASN A 168 -4.78 7.86 17.54
N GLY A 169 -5.67 7.31 16.73
CA GLY A 169 -5.65 7.42 15.26
C GLY A 169 -4.61 6.55 14.56
N ARG A 170 -3.74 5.84 15.29
CA ARG A 170 -2.75 4.95 14.69
C ARG A 170 -3.34 3.56 14.46
N VAL A 171 -3.08 3.01 13.29
CA VAL A 171 -3.42 1.65 12.88
C VAL A 171 -2.15 0.94 12.44
N GLN A 172 -1.92 -0.25 13.00
CA GLN A 172 -0.82 -1.13 12.61
C GLN A 172 -1.40 -2.49 12.25
N VAL A 173 -1.08 -2.98 11.05
CA VAL A 173 -1.61 -4.24 10.51
C VAL A 173 -0.50 -4.99 9.80
N GLY A 174 -0.45 -6.30 9.98
CA GLY A 174 0.51 -7.19 9.35
C GLY A 174 0.84 -8.38 10.25
N PRO A 175 1.50 -9.42 9.70
CA PRO A 175 1.83 -9.60 8.29
C PRO A 175 0.61 -10.05 7.46
N ILE A 176 0.45 -9.50 6.25
CA ILE A 176 -0.60 -9.84 5.27
C ILE A 176 -0.05 -9.84 3.85
N ASP A 177 -0.56 -10.72 2.99
CA ASP A 177 -0.21 -10.67 1.57
C ASP A 177 -1.25 -9.83 0.82
N PHE A 178 -0.81 -8.92 -0.05
CA PHE A 178 -1.68 -8.06 -0.83
C PHE A 178 -1.09 -7.70 -2.20
N GLY A 179 -1.95 -7.52 -3.19
CA GLY A 179 -1.57 -7.04 -4.51
C GLY A 179 -1.65 -5.50 -4.60
N MET A 180 -0.63 -4.87 -5.16
CA MET A 180 -0.65 -3.45 -5.51
C MET A 180 -0.62 -3.28 -7.03
N PRO A 181 -1.61 -2.61 -7.64
CA PRO A 181 -1.56 -2.35 -9.07
C PRO A 181 -0.38 -1.42 -9.39
N LEU A 182 0.40 -1.79 -10.40
CA LEU A 182 1.48 -0.99 -10.96
C LEU A 182 1.19 -0.77 -12.44
N ASP A 183 0.90 0.48 -12.78
CA ASP A 183 0.69 0.91 -14.14
C ASP A 183 1.59 2.13 -14.38
N ILE A 184 2.70 1.95 -15.08
CA ILE A 184 3.67 3.02 -15.39
C ILE A 184 4.16 2.81 -16.81
N LEU A 185 3.90 3.76 -17.71
CA LEU A 185 4.26 3.66 -19.13
C LEU A 185 3.67 2.36 -19.74
N GLU A 186 4.50 1.49 -20.31
CA GLU A 186 4.11 0.18 -20.85
C GLU A 186 4.04 -0.92 -19.78
N LEU A 187 4.49 -0.67 -18.55
CA LEU A 187 4.47 -1.64 -17.45
C LEU A 187 3.08 -1.65 -16.82
N GLN A 188 2.34 -2.73 -17.04
CA GLN A 188 1.02 -2.97 -16.44
C GLN A 188 1.03 -4.33 -15.74
N THR A 189 1.17 -4.34 -14.42
CA THR A 189 1.21 -5.57 -13.62
C THR A 189 0.67 -5.33 -12.21
N THR A 190 0.57 -6.39 -11.42
CA THR A 190 0.32 -6.33 -9.98
C THR A 190 1.61 -6.67 -9.25
N LEU A 191 2.05 -5.80 -8.36
CA LEU A 191 3.13 -6.08 -7.43
C LEU A 191 2.57 -6.89 -6.24
N ASN A 192 2.88 -8.18 -6.20
CA ASN A 192 2.43 -9.08 -5.14
C ASN A 192 3.33 -8.93 -3.90
N ILE A 193 2.86 -8.17 -2.91
CA ILE A 193 3.57 -7.92 -1.66
C ILE A 193 3.31 -9.09 -0.71
N LYS A 194 4.39 -9.76 -0.30
CA LYS A 194 4.41 -10.85 0.69
C LYS A 194 4.81 -10.30 2.05
N LYS A 195 4.25 -10.87 3.12
CA LYS A 195 4.50 -10.42 4.51
C LYS A 195 4.29 -8.90 4.69
N GLY A 196 3.35 -8.36 3.94
CA GLY A 196 3.02 -6.96 3.91
C GLY A 196 2.56 -6.44 5.27
N SER A 197 2.95 -5.21 5.59
CA SER A 197 2.55 -4.52 6.80
C SER A 197 2.21 -3.06 6.49
N PHE A 198 1.31 -2.50 7.28
CA PHE A 198 0.85 -1.12 7.22
C PHE A 198 1.00 -0.47 8.60
N ASP A 199 1.49 0.75 8.62
CA ASP A 199 1.55 1.61 9.81
C ASP A 199 1.13 3.02 9.39
N PHE A 200 -0.04 3.46 9.86
CA PHE A 200 -0.59 4.73 9.45
C PHE A 200 -1.39 5.44 10.54
N MET A 201 -1.48 6.75 10.37
CA MET A 201 -2.36 7.62 11.12
C MET A 201 -3.58 7.93 10.28
N ILE A 202 -4.77 7.74 10.84
CA ILE A 202 -6.04 8.21 10.28
C ILE A 202 -6.62 9.31 11.16
N HIS A 203 -7.19 10.33 10.53
CA HIS A 203 -7.77 11.50 11.17
C HIS A 203 -9.30 11.49 11.07
N GLU A 204 -9.98 12.26 11.92
CA GLU A 204 -11.44 12.35 11.95
C GLU A 204 -12.06 12.80 10.61
N ASP A 205 -11.32 13.59 9.82
CA ASP A 205 -11.76 14.05 8.50
C ASP A 205 -11.58 12.99 7.39
N GLY A 206 -11.09 11.80 7.75
CA GLY A 206 -10.80 10.69 6.84
C GLY A 206 -9.53 10.88 6.02
N THR A 207 -8.72 11.92 6.28
CA THR A 207 -7.35 11.95 5.76
C THR A 207 -6.50 10.96 6.53
N PHE A 208 -5.54 10.34 5.84
CA PHE A 208 -4.65 9.38 6.46
C PHE A 208 -3.28 9.40 5.77
N HIS A 209 -2.24 9.06 6.52
CA HIS A 209 -0.87 9.00 6.03
C HIS A 209 -0.07 7.97 6.81
N GLY A 210 0.93 7.37 6.17
CA GLY A 210 1.74 6.36 6.81
C GLY A 210 2.71 5.73 5.83
N TYR A 211 3.11 4.51 6.15
CA TYR A 211 3.91 3.69 5.26
C TYR A 211 3.40 2.25 5.26
N MET A 212 3.65 1.59 4.14
CA MET A 212 3.40 0.17 3.95
C MET A 212 4.63 -0.45 3.31
N GLY A 213 4.84 -1.73 3.54
CA GLY A 213 6.02 -2.43 3.03
C GLY A 213 5.86 -3.92 3.17
N GLY A 214 6.83 -4.65 2.66
CA GLY A 214 6.85 -6.11 2.59
C GLY A 214 7.95 -6.56 1.65
N ALA A 215 7.86 -7.80 1.19
CA ALA A 215 8.81 -8.35 0.23
C ALA A 215 8.13 -8.77 -1.06
N ILE A 216 8.81 -8.61 -2.19
CA ILE A 216 8.35 -9.12 -3.49
C ILE A 216 9.27 -10.25 -3.96
N SER A 217 8.75 -11.21 -4.72
CA SER A 217 9.61 -12.17 -5.42
C SER A 217 10.18 -11.51 -6.67
N VAL A 218 11.50 -11.45 -6.76
CA VAL A 218 12.23 -10.88 -7.89
C VAL A 218 11.96 -11.71 -9.14
N SER A 219 12.02 -13.04 -9.05
CA SER A 219 11.75 -13.93 -10.18
C SER A 219 10.32 -13.80 -10.72
N GLU A 220 9.34 -13.69 -9.82
CA GLU A 220 7.92 -13.47 -10.15
C GLU A 220 7.75 -12.11 -10.84
N PHE A 221 8.21 -11.04 -10.19
CA PHE A 221 8.08 -9.67 -10.70
C PHE A 221 8.72 -9.50 -12.09
N LEU A 222 9.94 -10.03 -12.29
CA LEU A 222 10.61 -9.96 -13.59
C LEU A 222 9.92 -10.80 -14.65
N THR A 223 9.31 -11.92 -14.27
CA THR A 223 8.49 -12.72 -15.20
C THR A 223 7.26 -11.94 -15.63
N ASP A 224 6.59 -11.26 -14.70
CA ASP A 224 5.41 -10.46 -14.97
C ASP A 224 5.72 -9.26 -15.87
N ILE A 225 6.80 -8.52 -15.60
CA ILE A 225 7.25 -7.44 -16.49
C ILE A 225 7.51 -7.97 -17.90
N LYS A 226 8.19 -9.13 -18.03
CA LYS A 226 8.48 -9.75 -19.35
C LYS A 226 7.22 -10.20 -20.11
N ASN A 227 6.09 -10.32 -19.44
CA ASN A 227 4.79 -10.61 -20.06
C ASN A 227 4.05 -9.33 -20.52
N THR A 228 4.56 -8.15 -20.18
CA THR A 228 4.09 -6.86 -20.68
C THR A 228 4.89 -6.42 -21.91
N ASP A 229 4.51 -5.29 -22.52
CA ASP A 229 5.28 -4.67 -23.59
C ASP A 229 6.49 -3.85 -23.08
N ALA A 230 6.74 -3.83 -21.76
CA ALA A 230 7.76 -3.02 -21.08
C ALA A 230 9.17 -3.65 -21.08
N ALA A 231 9.60 -4.27 -22.18
CA ALA A 231 10.87 -4.98 -22.24
C ALA A 231 12.10 -4.07 -22.05
N GLU A 232 12.00 -2.80 -22.46
CA GLU A 232 13.07 -1.82 -22.30
C GLU A 232 13.19 -1.39 -20.83
N GLU A 233 12.08 -1.14 -20.15
CA GLU A 233 11.99 -0.82 -18.73
C GLU A 233 12.52 -1.97 -17.89
N ALA A 234 12.12 -3.21 -18.21
CA ALA A 234 12.60 -4.42 -17.55
C ALA A 234 14.13 -4.49 -17.52
N ALA A 235 14.76 -4.22 -18.66
CA ALA A 235 16.21 -4.30 -18.81
C ALA A 235 16.95 -3.25 -17.96
N LEU A 236 16.30 -2.13 -17.62
CA LEU A 236 16.88 -1.09 -16.77
C LEU A 236 16.89 -1.48 -15.29
N VAL A 237 15.90 -2.25 -14.84
CA VAL A 237 15.70 -2.57 -13.41
C VAL A 237 16.05 -4.00 -13.04
N GLU A 238 16.19 -4.92 -14.01
CA GLU A 238 16.46 -6.34 -13.76
C GLU A 238 17.72 -6.56 -12.92
N ALA A 239 18.84 -5.94 -13.30
CA ALA A 239 20.07 -6.03 -12.53
C ALA A 239 19.96 -5.38 -11.14
N LEU A 240 19.09 -4.38 -10.99
CA LEU A 240 18.86 -3.72 -9.70
C LEU A 240 18.14 -4.68 -8.75
N PHE A 241 17.05 -5.32 -9.17
CA PHE A 241 16.34 -6.27 -8.32
C PHE A 241 17.16 -7.54 -8.04
N ILE A 242 17.79 -8.14 -9.05
CA ILE A 242 18.57 -9.40 -8.87
C ILE A 242 19.74 -9.20 -7.91
N ASN A 243 20.49 -8.11 -8.03
CA ASN A 243 21.67 -7.90 -7.18
C ASN A 243 21.34 -7.36 -5.79
N ASN A 244 20.08 -6.99 -5.56
CA ASN A 244 19.64 -6.44 -4.29
C ASN A 244 18.51 -7.24 -3.64
N ALA A 245 18.22 -8.46 -4.10
CA ALA A 245 17.43 -9.38 -3.29
C ALA A 245 18.19 -9.61 -1.98
N ASP A 246 17.53 -9.34 -0.87
CA ASP A 246 18.09 -9.32 0.49
C ASP A 246 17.48 -10.39 1.38
N MET A 247 16.39 -11.02 0.94
CA MET A 247 15.63 -11.96 1.74
C MET A 247 15.36 -13.27 0.98
N GLY A 248 14.88 -14.28 1.72
CA GLY A 248 14.41 -15.54 1.11
C GLY A 248 15.57 -16.40 0.61
N PHE A 249 16.67 -16.45 1.37
CA PHE A 249 17.84 -17.28 1.07
C PHE A 249 17.46 -18.76 1.08
N GLU A 250 17.17 -19.30 -0.10
CA GLU A 250 16.86 -20.70 -0.32
C GLU A 250 17.82 -21.29 -1.36
N SER A 251 18.45 -22.43 -1.04
CA SER A 251 19.39 -23.11 -1.94
C SER A 251 20.62 -22.30 -2.39
N GLY A 252 20.93 -21.19 -1.72
CA GLY A 252 22.11 -20.35 -1.98
C GLY A 252 21.83 -19.01 -2.65
N ASP A 253 20.58 -18.70 -2.98
CA ASP A 253 20.18 -17.44 -3.63
C ASP A 253 19.02 -16.79 -2.89
N CYS A 254 19.01 -15.45 -2.83
CA CYS A 254 17.85 -14.66 -2.39
C CYS A 254 16.94 -14.37 -3.57
N ASP A 255 15.64 -14.60 -3.41
CA ASP A 255 14.63 -14.23 -4.40
C ASP A 255 13.64 -13.19 -3.86
N LEU A 256 13.72 -12.83 -2.58
CA LEU A 256 12.85 -11.81 -2.01
C LEU A 256 13.59 -10.48 -1.90
N PHE A 257 12.90 -9.42 -2.33
CA PHE A 257 13.37 -8.05 -2.27
C PHE A 257 12.47 -7.25 -1.33
N SER A 258 13.02 -6.75 -0.24
CA SER A 258 12.29 -5.95 0.74
C SER A 258 12.13 -4.49 0.30
N LEU A 259 10.94 -3.94 0.55
CA LEU A 259 10.58 -2.59 0.16
C LEU A 259 9.56 -1.97 1.11
N ALA A 260 9.60 -0.64 1.20
CA ALA A 260 8.52 0.13 1.81
C ALA A 260 8.28 1.44 1.04
N PHE A 261 7.04 1.91 1.10
CA PHE A 261 6.56 3.14 0.49
C PHE A 261 5.80 3.96 1.50
N SER A 262 5.92 5.27 1.41
CA SER A 262 5.05 6.17 2.15
C SER A 262 3.81 6.43 1.32
N PHE A 263 2.71 6.72 1.99
CA PHE A 263 1.47 7.07 1.32
C PHE A 263 0.69 8.14 2.05
N SER A 264 -0.15 8.82 1.29
CA SER A 264 -1.20 9.71 1.78
C SER A 264 -2.51 9.34 1.09
N GLY A 265 -3.62 9.59 1.77
CA GLY A 265 -4.94 9.39 1.20
C GLY A 265 -6.01 10.22 1.87
N THR A 266 -7.23 10.04 1.38
CA THR A 266 -8.39 10.85 1.73
C THR A 266 -9.64 10.01 1.84
N SER A 267 -10.67 10.56 2.47
CA SER A 267 -12.01 9.97 2.49
C SER A 267 -12.56 9.72 1.08
N ALA A 268 -13.30 8.63 0.93
CA ALA A 268 -13.98 8.23 -0.28
C ALA A 268 -15.31 7.54 0.05
N PHE A 269 -16.13 7.30 -0.96
CA PHE A 269 -17.32 6.45 -0.87
C PHE A 269 -17.16 5.27 -1.82
N ILE A 270 -17.44 4.06 -1.33
CA ILE A 270 -17.34 2.85 -2.14
C ILE A 270 -18.74 2.36 -2.49
N VAL A 271 -19.04 2.46 -3.78
CA VAL A 271 -20.28 1.97 -4.35
C VAL A 271 -20.20 0.47 -4.54
N ARG A 272 -21.28 -0.20 -4.15
CA ARG A 272 -21.50 -1.63 -4.28
C ARG A 272 -22.78 -1.88 -5.05
N THR A 273 -22.78 -2.96 -5.81
CA THR A 273 -23.99 -3.50 -6.44
C THR A 273 -24.52 -4.66 -5.63
N ASN A 274 -25.82 -4.68 -5.37
CA ASN A 274 -26.51 -5.87 -4.88
C ASN A 274 -26.50 -6.91 -5.99
N ASN A 275 -25.50 -7.77 -6.01
CA ASN A 275 -25.60 -9.01 -6.77
C ASN A 275 -26.55 -9.92 -5.99
N MET A 276 -27.84 -9.85 -6.31
CA MET A 276 -28.75 -10.94 -5.96
C MET A 276 -28.35 -12.17 -6.79
N GLU A 277 -27.42 -12.97 -6.27
CA GLU A 277 -27.34 -14.41 -6.56
C GLU A 277 -27.64 -15.21 -5.29
#